data_AF-A0A3G7UCT9-F1
#
_entry.id   AF-A0A3G7UCT9-F1
#
_cell.length_a   1.000
_cell.length_b   1.000
_cell.length_c   1.000
_cell.angle_alpha   90.00
_cell.angle_beta   90.00
_cell.angle_gamma   90.00
#
_symmetry.space_group_name_H-M   'P 1'
#
loop_
_entity.id
_entity.type
_entity.pdbx_description
1 polymer ?
#
loop_
_entity_poly.entity_id
_entity_poly.type
_entity_poly.pdbx_seq_one_letter_code
_entity_poly.pdbx_strand_id
1 'polypeptide(L)'
;MKKLLSLGCITLALSGCTFTGANEVAPGEYMISSHGSIFNSREGLLENINQKAAKVCNGRPYRLEGDTGANMLVSTTSHLGPTPTTVLGLKAICEGDKP
;
A
#
# COMPACT_ATOMS: atom_id res chain seq x y z
N MET A 1 -23.53 9.54 31.17
CA MET A 1 -22.17 9.55 30.56
C MET A 1 -21.70 8.17 30.05
N LYS A 2 -22.56 7.15 29.89
CA LYS A 2 -22.17 5.79 29.42
C LYS A 2 -22.42 5.53 27.93
N LYS A 3 -23.21 6.37 27.25
CA LYS A 3 -23.66 6.14 25.85
C LYS A 3 -22.71 6.69 24.77
N LEU A 4 -21.73 7.51 25.15
CA LEU A 4 -20.78 8.13 24.20
C LEU A 4 -19.58 7.23 23.90
N LEU A 5 -19.21 6.32 24.79
CA LEU A 5 -18.09 5.39 24.56
C LEU A 5 -18.40 4.33 23.51
N SER A 6 -19.67 4.00 23.28
CA SER A 6 -20.08 2.95 22.34
C SER A 6 -20.01 3.39 20.87
N LEU A 7 -20.01 4.69 20.59
CA LEU A 7 -19.98 5.20 19.21
C LEU A 7 -18.56 5.22 18.62
N GLY A 8 -17.53 5.36 19.46
CA GLY A 8 -16.12 5.46 19.02
C GLY A 8 -15.52 4.15 18.51
N CYS A 9 -15.94 2.99 19.03
CA CYS A 9 -15.42 1.70 18.57
C CYS A 9 -15.90 1.32 17.16
N ILE A 10 -17.03 1.85 16.70
CA ILE A 10 -17.58 1.50 15.37
C ILE A 10 -16.78 2.19 14.27
N THR A 11 -16.29 3.41 14.48
CA THR A 11 -15.56 4.16 13.45
C THR A 11 -14.14 3.63 13.21
N LEU A 12 -13.49 3.07 14.24
CA LEU A 12 -12.15 2.47 14.12
C LEU A 12 -12.15 1.13 13.37
N ALA A 13 -13.29 0.45 13.27
CA ALA A 13 -13.40 -0.84 12.60
C ALA A 13 -13.64 -0.75 11.07
N LEU A 14 -14.00 0.43 10.55
CA LEU A 14 -14.30 0.59 9.11
C LEU A 14 -13.07 0.92 8.25
N SER A 15 -11.97 1.40 8.84
CA SER A 15 -10.69 1.48 8.13
C SER A 15 -10.06 0.10 8.12
N GLY A 16 -10.41 -0.74 7.14
CA GLY A 16 -9.72 -1.99 6.90
C GLY A 16 -8.22 -1.77 6.87
N CYS A 17 -7.44 -2.66 7.51
CA CYS A 17 -6.00 -2.52 7.57
C CYS A 17 -5.41 -2.51 6.15
N THR A 18 -4.77 -1.41 5.77
CA THR A 18 -3.95 -1.35 4.57
C THR A 18 -2.57 -1.93 4.87
N PHE A 19 -2.01 -2.67 3.93
CA PHE A 19 -0.65 -3.21 4.05
C PHE A 19 0.17 -2.88 2.81
N THR A 20 1.40 -2.40 3.02
CA THR A 20 2.31 -2.06 1.92
C THR A 20 3.64 -2.78 2.08
N GLY A 21 3.89 -3.71 1.15
CA GLY A 21 5.10 -4.49 1.05
C GLY A 21 6.09 -3.88 0.05
N ALA A 22 7.38 -4.14 0.25
CA ALA A 22 8.44 -3.82 -0.70
C ALA A 22 9.38 -5.02 -0.78
N ASN A 23 9.69 -5.45 -2.01
CA ASN A 23 10.62 -6.53 -2.30
C ASN A 23 11.73 -5.99 -3.21
N GLU A 24 12.99 -6.17 -2.82
CA GLU A 24 14.13 -5.82 -3.68
C GLU A 24 14.16 -6.77 -4.89
N VAL A 25 14.25 -6.22 -6.10
CA VAL A 25 14.28 -6.98 -7.36
C VAL A 25 15.63 -6.85 -8.08
N ALA A 26 16.35 -5.76 -7.83
CA ALA A 26 17.72 -5.52 -8.25
C ALA A 26 18.35 -4.47 -7.33
N PRO A 27 19.68 -4.27 -7.34
CA PRO A 27 20.33 -3.23 -6.54
C PRO A 27 19.71 -1.85 -6.81
N GLY A 28 19.11 -1.25 -5.79
CA GLY A 28 18.43 0.05 -5.91
C GLY A 28 17.04 0.01 -6.55
N GLU A 29 16.52 -1.17 -6.90
CA GLU A 29 15.18 -1.35 -7.47
C GLU A 29 14.29 -2.22 -6.57
N TYR A 30 13.11 -1.69 -6.23
CA TYR A 30 12.16 -2.31 -5.32
C TYR A 30 10.78 -2.43 -5.94
N MET A 31 10.23 -3.64 -5.99
CA MET A 31 8.81 -3.84 -6.30
C MET A 31 7.98 -3.54 -5.05
N ILE A 32 7.16 -2.51 -5.10
CA ILE A 32 6.29 -2.08 -3.99
C ILE A 32 4.85 -2.43 -4.33
N SER A 33 4.19 -3.15 -3.43
CA SER A 33 2.77 -3.47 -3.55
C SER A 33 1.99 -2.94 -2.36
N SER A 34 0.93 -2.21 -2.64
CA SER A 34 -0.01 -1.69 -1.64
C SER A 34 -1.33 -2.43 -1.76
N HIS A 35 -1.77 -2.98 -0.64
CA HIS A 35 -2.98 -3.79 -0.49
C HIS A 35 -3.93 -3.02 0.41
N GLY A 36 -5.18 -2.90 -0.02
CA GLY A 36 -6.23 -2.23 0.74
C GLY A 36 -7.58 -2.91 0.56
N SER A 37 -8.56 -2.38 1.29
CA SER A 37 -9.96 -2.74 1.08
C SER A 37 -10.44 -2.28 -0.30
N ILE A 38 -11.54 -2.85 -0.77
CA ILE A 38 -12.23 -2.39 -2.00
C ILE A 38 -12.65 -0.92 -1.95
N PHE A 39 -12.77 -0.36 -0.74
CA PHE A 39 -13.13 1.04 -0.52
C PHE A 39 -11.93 2.00 -0.58
N ASN A 40 -10.70 1.49 -0.64
CA ASN A 40 -9.52 2.35 -0.76
C ASN A 40 -9.48 2.99 -2.15
N SER A 41 -9.23 4.31 -2.18
CA SER A 41 -8.97 5.01 -3.43
C SER A 41 -7.60 4.62 -3.99
N ARG A 42 -7.48 4.70 -5.31
CA ARG A 42 -6.21 4.55 -6.01
C ARG A 42 -5.17 5.54 -5.49
N GLU A 43 -5.60 6.77 -5.28
CA GLU A 43 -4.74 7.86 -4.82
C GLU A 43 -4.15 7.54 -3.44
N GLY A 44 -4.93 6.94 -2.53
CA GLY A 44 -4.43 6.47 -1.24
C GLY A 44 -3.46 5.29 -1.36
N LEU A 45 -3.69 4.36 -2.29
CA LEU A 45 -2.74 3.27 -2.56
C LEU A 45 -1.42 3.81 -3.12
N LEU A 46 -1.48 4.77 -4.03
CA LEU A 46 -0.31 5.48 -4.59
C LEU A 46 0.45 6.26 -3.51
N GLU A 47 -0.24 6.92 -2.59
CA GLU A 47 0.39 7.60 -1.46
C GLU A 47 1.16 6.62 -0.58
N ASN A 48 0.55 5.48 -0.23
CA ASN A 48 1.22 4.43 0.55
C ASN A 48 2.47 3.89 -0.16
N ILE A 49 2.39 3.69 -1.49
CA ILE A 49 3.55 3.28 -2.30
C ILE A 49 4.66 4.33 -2.24
N ASN A 50 4.34 5.61 -2.42
CA ASN A 50 5.31 6.70 -2.34
C ASN A 50 5.98 6.79 -0.96
N GLN A 51 5.20 6.70 0.12
CA GLN A 51 5.76 6.70 1.48
C GLN A 51 6.71 5.50 1.69
N LYS A 52 6.35 4.33 1.17
CA LYS A 52 7.21 3.14 1.23
C LYS A 52 8.46 3.29 0.36
N ALA A 53 8.35 3.86 -0.83
CA ALA A 53 9.46 4.14 -1.75
C ALA A 53 10.49 5.08 -1.11
N ALA A 54 10.04 6.18 -0.53
CA ALA A 54 10.89 7.11 0.21
C ALA A 54 11.64 6.41 1.35
N LYS A 55 10.96 5.49 2.06
CA LYS A 55 11.57 4.71 3.14
C LYS A 55 12.63 3.73 2.63
N VAL A 56 12.35 2.93 1.60
CA VAL A 56 13.33 1.94 1.08
C VAL A 56 14.50 2.60 0.36
N CYS A 57 14.29 3.79 -0.21
CA CYS A 57 15.37 4.59 -0.79
C CYS A 57 16.13 5.44 0.25
N ASN A 58 15.86 5.32 1.55
CA ASN A 58 16.49 6.09 2.63
C ASN A 58 16.43 7.61 2.42
N GLY A 59 15.30 8.12 1.90
CA GLY A 59 15.11 9.53 1.61
C GLY A 59 15.86 10.04 0.36
N ARG A 60 16.58 9.17 -0.37
CA ARG A 60 17.17 9.52 -1.68
C ARG A 60 16.06 9.80 -2.70
N PRO A 61 16.33 10.60 -3.75
CA PRO A 61 15.40 10.72 -4.87
C PRO A 61 15.11 9.35 -5.49
N TYR A 62 13.89 9.15 -5.97
CA TYR A 62 13.47 7.91 -6.60
C TYR A 62 12.46 8.20 -7.71
N ARG A 63 12.32 7.27 -8.66
CA ARG A 63 11.23 7.25 -9.63
C ARG A 63 10.35 6.02 -9.44
N LEU A 64 9.06 6.16 -9.71
CA LEU A 64 8.12 5.04 -9.77
C LEU A 64 7.88 4.66 -11.23
N GLU A 65 8.04 3.38 -11.54
CA GLU A 65 7.77 2.77 -12.84
C GLU A 65 6.60 1.79 -12.74
N GLY A 66 5.70 1.83 -13.71
CA GLY A 66 4.50 0.99 -13.77
C GLY A 66 3.25 1.80 -14.09
N ASP A 67 2.15 1.09 -14.36
CA ASP A 67 0.86 1.73 -14.60
C ASP A 67 0.18 2.07 -13.27
N THR A 68 0.12 3.37 -12.96
CA THR A 68 -0.54 3.89 -11.76
C THR A 68 -2.06 3.66 -11.79
N GLY A 69 -2.64 3.37 -12.95
CA GLY A 69 -4.04 3.03 -13.16
C GLY A 69 -4.36 1.53 -13.05
N ALA A 70 -3.35 0.65 -13.03
CA ALA A 70 -3.53 -0.80 -13.02
C ALA A 70 -3.86 -1.37 -11.63
N ASN A 71 -4.87 -0.82 -10.97
CA ASN A 71 -5.39 -1.42 -9.74
C ASN A 71 -6.08 -2.75 -10.06
N MET A 72 -5.77 -3.78 -9.29
CA MET A 72 -6.37 -5.10 -9.43
C MET A 72 -7.22 -5.43 -8.22
N LEU A 73 -8.42 -5.97 -8.47
CA LEU A 73 -9.23 -6.60 -7.43
C LEU A 73 -8.78 -8.05 -7.30
N VAL A 74 -8.26 -8.42 -6.13
CA VAL A 74 -7.73 -9.74 -5.83
C VAL A 74 -8.53 -10.35 -4.68
N SER A 75 -8.84 -11.65 -4.76
CA SER A 75 -9.40 -12.38 -3.63
C SER A 75 -8.28 -12.79 -2.69
N THR A 76 -8.13 -12.08 -1.57
CA THR A 76 -7.13 -12.37 -0.54
C THR A 76 -7.73 -13.27 0.51
N THR A 77 -7.05 -14.39 0.82
CA THR A 77 -7.51 -15.31 1.86
C THR A 77 -7.21 -14.73 3.23
N SER A 78 -8.26 -14.42 3.99
CA SER A 78 -8.16 -13.97 5.38
C SER A 78 -8.61 -15.06 6.35
N HIS A 79 -8.47 -14.81 7.65
CA HIS A 79 -9.03 -15.69 8.69
C HIS A 79 -10.56 -15.84 8.63
N LEU A 80 -11.25 -14.93 7.93
CA LEU A 80 -12.70 -14.96 7.72
C LEU A 80 -13.10 -15.63 6.39
N GLY A 81 -12.12 -16.13 5.62
CA GLY A 81 -12.31 -16.65 4.27
C GLY A 81 -11.83 -15.68 3.18
N PRO A 82 -12.14 -15.97 1.90
CA PRO A 82 -11.74 -15.14 0.77
C PRO A 82 -12.40 -13.76 0.84
N THR A 83 -11.60 -12.71 0.97
CA THR A 83 -12.05 -11.32 1.04
C THR A 83 -11.50 -10.53 -0.14
N PRO A 84 -12.32 -9.75 -0.85
CA PRO A 84 -11.84 -8.93 -1.96
C PRO A 84 -10.98 -7.78 -1.44
N THR A 85 -9.83 -7.58 -2.06
CA THR A 85 -8.88 -6.52 -1.75
C THR A 85 -8.42 -5.85 -3.03
N THR A 86 -8.14 -4.55 -2.96
CA THR A 86 -7.52 -3.81 -4.06
C THR A 86 -6.01 -3.84 -3.90
N VAL A 87 -5.30 -4.14 -4.99
CA VAL A 87 -3.84 -4.18 -5.03
C VAL A 87 -3.33 -3.25 -6.12
N LEU A 88 -2.33 -2.44 -5.79
CA LEU A 88 -1.55 -1.66 -6.75
C LEU A 88 -0.07 -1.98 -6.57
N GLY A 89 0.62 -2.27 -7.67
CA GLY A 89 2.04 -2.58 -7.70
C GLY A 89 2.82 -1.62 -8.59
N LEU A 90 3.87 -1.00 -8.05
CA LEU A 90 4.79 -0.15 -8.81
C LEU A 90 6.23 -0.48 -8.42
N LYS A 91 7.14 -0.32 -9.38
CA LYS A 91 8.58 -0.46 -9.14
C LYS A 91 9.17 0.89 -8.74
N ALA A 92 9.80 0.98 -7.59
CA ALA A 92 10.62 2.13 -7.20
C ALA A 92 12.07 1.91 -7.62
N ILE A 93 12.68 2.90 -8.26
CA ILE A 93 14.10 2.92 -8.57
C ILE A 93 14.73 4.08 -7.81
N CYS A 94 15.62 3.78 -6.88
CA CYS A 94 16.36 4.77 -6.12
C CYS A 94 17.46 5.39 -6.99
N GLU A 95 17.54 6.71 -7.03
CA GLU A 95 18.57 7.41 -7.79
C GLU A 95 19.85 7.54 -6.96
N GLY A 96 21.01 7.44 -7.64
CA GLY A 96 22.33 7.49 -7.00
C GLY A 96 23.00 6.13 -6.79
N ASP A 97 22.36 5.01 -7.16
CA ASP A 97 22.99 3.68 -7.30
C ASP A 97 23.39 3.41 -8.78
N LYS A 98 24.12 4.34 -9.39
CA LYS A 98 24.98 3.98 -10.54
C LYS A 98 26.36 3.65 -9.97
N PRO A 99 26.95 2.48 -10.30
CA PRO A 99 28.35 2.22 -9.99
C PRO A 99 29.27 3.27 -10.63
#